data_AF-A0A914PU88-F1
#
_entry.id   AF-A0A914PU88-F1
#
_cell.length_a   1.000
_cell.length_b   1.000
_cell.length_c   1.000
_cell.angle_alpha   90.00
_cell.angle_beta   90.00
_cell.angle_gamma   90.00
#
_symmetry.space_group_name_H-M   'P 1'
#
loop_
_entity.id
_entity.type
_entity.pdbx_description
1 polymer ?
#
loop_
_entity_poly.entity_id
_entity_poly.type
_entity_poly.pdbx_seq_one_letter_code
_entity_poly.pdbx_strand_id
1 'polypeptide(L)'
;MPITLKLAARILPEIRFLLSHKNSNFIDTALDILDASVTQLKESIKQGIASNAQSIGVDIAAEQRQLLCIKCKESLTEIYVNVHFLTTKFNEEQHLYFNSIVDKFMELVS
;
A
#
# COMPACT_ATOMS: atom_id res chain seq x y z
N MET A 1 -3.57 16.00 0.57
CA MET A 1 -3.59 15.72 2.03
C MET A 1 -2.57 14.62 2.29
N PRO A 2 -1.66 14.75 3.27
CA PRO A 2 -0.65 13.73 3.52
C PRO A 2 -1.31 12.44 4.04
N ILE A 3 -0.91 11.30 3.50
CA ILE A 3 -1.37 10.00 3.99
C ILE A 3 -0.52 9.59 5.20
N THR A 4 -1.17 9.18 6.28
CA THR A 4 -0.47 8.71 7.49
C THR A 4 -0.39 7.19 7.49
N LEU A 5 0.63 6.63 8.15
CA LEU A 5 0.79 5.18 8.28
C LEU A 5 -0.44 4.50 8.91
N LYS A 6 -1.05 5.12 9.93
CA LYS A 6 -2.29 4.63 10.56
C LYS A 6 -3.47 4.61 9.59
N LEU A 7 -3.55 5.60 8.71
CA LEU A 7 -4.61 5.70 7.71
C LEU A 7 -4.40 4.66 6.60
N ALA A 8 -3.18 4.54 6.06
CA ALA A 8 -2.84 3.53 5.06
C ALA A 8 -3.10 2.11 5.57
N ALA A 9 -2.71 1.79 6.82
CA ALA A 9 -2.95 0.49 7.44
C ALA A 9 -4.44 0.15 7.63
N ARG A 10 -5.34 1.15 7.53
CA ARG A 10 -6.80 0.96 7.55
C ARG A 10 -7.39 0.88 6.15
N ILE A 11 -6.92 1.70 5.21
CA ILE A 11 -7.52 1.82 3.88
C ILE A 11 -7.00 0.75 2.92
N LEU A 12 -5.71 0.40 2.97
CA LEU A 12 -5.12 -0.55 2.02
C LEU A 12 -5.81 -1.92 1.98
N PRO A 13 -6.24 -2.52 3.11
CA PRO A 13 -7.04 -3.75 3.06
C PRO A 13 -8.36 -3.61 2.28
N GLU A 14 -8.99 -2.44 2.36
CA GLU A 14 -10.30 -2.16 1.76
C GLU A 14 -10.20 -1.70 0.30
N ILE A 15 -9.02 -1.24 -0.14
CA ILE A 15 -8.82 -0.62 -1.45
C ILE A 15 -9.12 -1.58 -2.61
N ARG A 16 -8.99 -2.90 -2.38
CA ARG A 16 -9.33 -3.95 -3.34
C ARG A 16 -10.80 -3.87 -3.80
N PHE A 17 -11.71 -3.50 -2.91
CA PHE A 17 -13.12 -3.33 -3.24
C PHE A 17 -13.31 -2.18 -4.24
N LEU A 18 -12.54 -1.10 -4.10
CA LEU A 18 -12.61 0.06 -4.99
C LEU A 18 -11.95 -0.24 -6.34
N LEU A 19 -10.80 -0.92 -6.34
CA LEU A 19 -10.11 -1.33 -7.57
C LEU A 19 -10.96 -2.28 -8.43
N SER A 20 -11.81 -3.09 -7.81
CA SER A 20 -12.71 -4.01 -8.54
C SER A 20 -14.09 -3.43 -8.87
N HIS A 21 -14.32 -2.14 -8.56
CA HIS A 21 -15.63 -1.54 -8.75
C HIS A 21 -15.95 -1.29 -10.23
N LYS A 22 -17.24 -1.32 -10.59
CA LYS A 22 -17.71 -1.05 -11.96
C LYS A 22 -17.61 0.43 -12.39
N ASN A 23 -17.27 1.32 -11.47
CA ASN A 23 -17.29 2.77 -11.70
C ASN A 23 -15.83 3.22 -11.79
N SER A 24 -15.44 3.75 -12.95
CA SER A 24 -14.07 4.19 -13.22
C SER A 24 -13.58 5.19 -12.17
N ASN A 25 -14.42 6.12 -11.73
CA ASN A 25 -14.02 7.15 -10.76
C ASN A 25 -13.59 6.56 -9.41
N PHE A 26 -14.15 5.41 -9.01
CA PHE A 26 -13.72 4.71 -7.80
C PHE A 26 -12.40 3.96 -8.00
N ILE A 27 -12.16 3.44 -9.21
CA ILE A 27 -10.87 2.87 -9.57
C ILE A 27 -9.80 3.97 -9.54
N ASP A 28 -10.06 5.13 -10.16
CA ASP A 28 -9.12 6.26 -10.19
C ASP A 28 -8.80 6.75 -8.78
N THR A 29 -9.82 6.91 -7.94
CA THR A 29 -9.64 7.26 -6.52
C THR A 29 -8.79 6.23 -5.77
N ALA A 30 -9.00 4.94 -6.06
CA ALA A 30 -8.22 3.87 -5.45
C ALA A 30 -6.76 3.88 -5.91
N LEU A 31 -6.49 4.15 -7.19
CA LEU A 31 -5.15 4.29 -7.73
C LEU A 31 -4.42 5.49 -7.11
N ASP A 32 -5.08 6.63 -6.94
CA ASP A 32 -4.50 7.80 -6.29
C ASP A 32 -4.14 7.55 -4.82
N ILE A 33 -5.02 6.86 -4.08
CA ILE A 33 -4.74 6.47 -2.70
C ILE A 33 -3.57 5.48 -2.64
N LEU A 34 -3.53 4.52 -3.57
CA LEU A 34 -2.46 3.52 -3.63
C LEU A 34 -1.11 4.18 -3.94
N ASP A 35 -1.07 5.08 -4.93
CA ASP A 35 0.14 5.82 -5.28
C ASP A 35 0.62 6.71 -4.14
N ALA A 36 -0.30 7.44 -3.49
CA ALA A 36 0.02 8.25 -2.33
C ALA A 36 0.57 7.40 -1.18
N SER A 37 -0.01 6.21 -0.94
CA SER A 37 0.44 5.28 0.09
C SER A 37 1.87 4.80 -0.18
N VAL A 38 2.14 4.34 -1.40
CA VAL A 38 3.47 3.82 -1.78
C VAL A 38 4.49 4.95 -1.79
N THR A 39 4.18 6.09 -2.40
CA THR A 39 5.12 7.20 -2.56
C THR A 39 5.45 7.88 -1.22
N GLN A 40 4.46 8.18 -0.38
CA GLN A 40 4.68 8.95 0.85
C GLN A 40 5.17 8.10 2.01
N LEU A 41 4.81 6.81 2.05
CA LEU A 41 5.15 5.93 3.18
C LEU A 41 6.33 4.99 2.89
N LYS A 42 6.94 5.03 1.70
CA LYS A 42 8.04 4.15 1.29
C LYS A 42 9.13 4.03 2.35
N GLU A 43 9.71 5.15 2.74
CA GLU A 43 10.81 5.17 3.72
C GLU A 43 10.37 4.72 5.11
N SER A 44 9.16 5.09 5.54
CA SER A 44 8.61 4.69 6.84
C SER A 44 8.37 3.18 6.92
N ILE A 45 7.83 2.60 5.85
CA ILE A 45 7.58 1.16 5.75
C ILE A 45 8.91 0.41 5.70
N LYS A 46 9.88 0.85 4.87
CA LYS A 46 11.21 0.22 4.75
C LYS A 46 11.96 0.20 6.09
N GLN A 47 12.01 1.34 6.79
CA GLN A 47 12.64 1.43 8.12
C GLN A 47 11.91 0.59 9.17
N GLY A 48 10.58 0.60 9.16
CA GLY A 48 9.78 -0.17 10.12
C GLY A 48 9.91 -1.69 9.94
N ILE A 49 10.06 -2.17 8.70
CA ILE A 49 10.29 -3.59 8.41
C ILE A 49 11.71 -4.00 8.79
N ALA A 50 12.72 -3.16 8.52
CA ALA A 50 14.12 -3.46 8.81
C ALA A 50 14.45 -3.39 10.32
N SER A 51 13.58 -2.76 11.12
CA SER A 51 13.75 -2.66 12.56
C SER A 51 13.57 -4.04 13.21
N ASN A 52 14.58 -4.57 13.89
CA ASN A 52 14.43 -5.85 14.60
C ASN A 52 13.61 -5.65 15.88
N ALA A 53 12.67 -6.57 16.15
CA ALA A 53 11.88 -6.56 17.39
C ALA A 53 12.77 -6.55 18.65
N GLN A 54 13.95 -7.16 18.58
CA GLN A 54 14.94 -7.19 19.66
C GLN A 54 15.60 -5.82 19.94
N SER A 55 15.65 -4.92 18.97
CA SER A 55 16.20 -3.56 19.12
C SER A 55 15.18 -2.51 19.58
N ILE A 56 13.89 -2.86 19.60
CA ILE A 56 12.79 -1.95 19.96
C ILE A 56 12.62 -1.84 21.50
N GLY A 57 13.10 -2.83 22.25
CA GLY A 57 13.04 -2.81 23.72
C GLY A 57 11.59 -2.74 24.24
N VAL A 58 11.35 -1.93 25.28
CA VAL A 58 10.02 -1.73 25.91
C VAL A 58 9.25 -0.57 25.25
N ASP A 59 9.68 -0.08 24.08
CA ASP A 59 9.00 1.02 23.37
C ASP A 59 7.77 0.49 22.61
N ILE A 60 6.63 0.50 23.31
CA ILE A 60 5.31 0.13 22.78
C ILE A 60 4.94 0.96 21.54
N ALA A 61 5.36 2.23 21.46
CA ALA A 61 5.01 3.09 20.33
C ALA A 61 5.80 2.72 19.07
N ALA A 62 7.06 2.32 19.23
CA ALA A 62 7.88 1.78 18.15
C ALA A 62 7.36 0.40 17.68
N GLU A 63 6.97 -0.48 18.60
CA GLU A 63 6.35 -1.77 18.27
C GLU A 63 5.03 -1.59 17.49
N GLN A 64 4.14 -0.69 17.95
CA GLN A 64 2.91 -0.37 17.22
C GLN A 64 3.19 0.19 15.82
N ARG A 65 4.23 1.02 15.67
CA ARG A 65 4.61 1.56 14.36
C ARG A 65 5.09 0.45 13.43
N GLN A 66 5.91 -0.47 13.93
CA GLN A 66 6.37 -1.63 13.18
C GLN A 66 5.19 -2.48 12.70
N LEU A 67 4.23 -2.80 13.58
CA LEU A 67 3.04 -3.56 13.22
C LEU A 67 2.23 -2.89 12.10
N LEU A 68 2.10 -1.56 12.14
CA LEU A 68 1.45 -0.81 11.08
C LEU A 68 2.22 -0.87 9.75
N CYS A 69 3.55 -0.80 9.78
CA CYS A 69 4.38 -0.97 8.59
C CYS A 69 4.25 -2.37 7.97
N ILE A 70 4.28 -3.42 8.81
CA ILE A 70 4.08 -4.81 8.38
C ILE A 70 2.70 -4.95 7.73
N LYS A 71 1.65 -4.47 8.40
CA LYS A 71 0.29 -4.52 7.87
C LYS A 71 0.17 -3.80 6.51
N CYS A 72 0.78 -2.63 6.36
CA CYS A 72 0.79 -1.93 5.06
C CYS A 72 1.49 -2.75 3.99
N LYS A 73 2.66 -3.34 4.30
CA LYS A 73 3.41 -4.20 3.38
C LYS A 73 2.58 -5.40 2.93
N GLU A 74 1.96 -6.10 3.88
CA GLU A 74 1.13 -7.27 3.61
C GLU A 74 -0.06 -6.91 2.70
N SER A 75 -0.77 -5.82 3.01
CA SER A 75 -1.89 -5.36 2.17
C SER A 75 -1.45 -4.97 0.76
N LEU A 76 -0.34 -4.24 0.62
CA LEU A 76 0.23 -3.91 -0.70
C LEU A 76 0.63 -5.16 -1.48
N THR A 77 1.24 -6.14 -0.80
CA THR A 77 1.62 -7.42 -1.39
C THR A 77 0.38 -8.19 -1.87
N GLU A 78 -0.69 -8.22 -1.07
CA GLU A 78 -1.94 -8.88 -1.42
C GLU A 78 -2.61 -8.23 -2.63
N ILE A 79 -2.65 -6.89 -2.71
CA ILE A 79 -3.16 -6.15 -3.87
C ILE A 79 -2.37 -6.54 -5.12
N TYR A 80 -1.04 -6.57 -5.01
CA TYR A 80 -0.17 -6.93 -6.12
C TYR A 80 -0.36 -8.38 -6.59
N VAL A 81 -0.38 -9.34 -5.68
CA VAL A 81 -0.58 -10.77 -6.03
C VAL A 81 -1.95 -10.99 -6.71
N ASN A 82 -2.96 -10.21 -6.32
CA ASN A 82 -4.30 -10.29 -6.91
C ASN A 82 -4.50 -9.38 -8.13
N VAL A 83 -3.44 -8.77 -8.69
CA VAL A 83 -3.53 -7.78 -9.78
C VAL A 83 -4.42 -8.26 -10.93
N HIS A 84 -4.21 -9.50 -11.39
CA HIS A 84 -4.90 -10.00 -12.58
C HIS A 84 -6.43 -10.02 -12.42
N PHE A 85 -6.94 -10.18 -11.21
CA PHE A 85 -8.38 -10.12 -10.92
C PHE A 85 -8.88 -8.69 -10.75
N LEU A 86 -8.09 -7.84 -10.08
CA LEU A 86 -8.45 -6.46 -9.77
C LEU A 86 -8.49 -5.59 -11.02
N THR A 87 -7.59 -5.83 -11.98
CA THR A 87 -7.45 -4.98 -13.15
C THR A 87 -8.40 -5.34 -14.31
N THR A 88 -9.27 -6.34 -14.16
CA THR A 88 -10.20 -6.76 -15.23
C THR A 88 -11.19 -5.67 -15.68
N LYS A 89 -11.33 -4.61 -14.87
CA LYS A 89 -12.20 -3.46 -15.13
C LYS A 89 -11.44 -2.20 -15.50
N PHE A 90 -10.12 -2.27 -15.57
CA PHE A 90 -9.29 -1.11 -15.86
C PHE A 90 -9.36 -0.77 -17.34
N ASN A 91 -9.32 0.52 -17.64
CA ASN A 91 -8.94 0.99 -18.97
C ASN A 91 -7.41 0.97 -19.13
N GLU A 92 -6.94 1.31 -20.33
CA GLU A 92 -5.51 1.30 -20.67
C GLU A 92 -4.68 2.26 -19.78
N GLU A 93 -5.18 3.47 -19.54
CA GLU A 93 -4.49 4.47 -18.70
C GLU A 93 -4.37 4.00 -17.24
N GLN A 94 -5.44 3.42 -16.69
CA GLN A 94 -5.46 2.85 -15.34
C GLN A 94 -4.51 1.67 -15.20
N HIS A 95 -4.39 0.84 -16.22
CA HIS A 95 -3.41 -0.24 -16.27
C HIS A 95 -1.98 0.30 -16.22
N LEU A 96 -1.66 1.30 -17.05
CA LEU A 96 -0.35 1.94 -17.05
C LEU A 96 -0.03 2.60 -15.72
N TYR A 97 -1.01 3.31 -15.15
CA TYR A 97 -0.84 3.97 -13.86
C TYR A 97 -0.61 2.95 -12.74
N PHE A 98 -1.41 1.88 -12.68
CA PHE A 98 -1.21 0.81 -11.71
C PHE A 98 0.16 0.14 -11.84
N ASN A 99 0.62 -0.15 -13.06
CA ASN A 99 1.95 -0.72 -13.28
C ASN A 99 3.06 0.22 -12.77
N SER A 100 2.93 1.53 -12.97
CA SER A 100 3.90 2.49 -12.42
C SER A 100 3.92 2.49 -10.88
N ILE A 101 2.78 2.26 -10.23
CA ILE A 101 2.68 2.14 -8.77
C ILE A 101 3.32 0.84 -8.29
N VAL A 102 3.12 -0.26 -9.03
CA VAL A 102 3.76 -1.55 -8.78
C VAL A 102 5.28 -1.43 -8.81
N ASP A 103 5.85 -0.75 -9.81
CA ASP A 103 7.30 -0.58 -9.92
C ASP A 103 7.87 0.12 -8.66
N LYS A 104 7.21 1.19 -8.20
CA LYS A 104 7.56 1.89 -6.95
C LYS A 104 7.47 0.97 -5.71
N PHE A 105 6.49 0.07 -5.68
CA PHE A 105 6.34 -0.89 -4.60
C PHE A 105 7.40 -2.00 -4.66
N MET A 106 7.73 -2.51 -5.85
CA MET A 106 8.76 -3.54 -6.00
C MET A 106 10.13 -3.04 -5.55
N GLU A 107 10.44 -1.76 -5.75
CA GLU A 107 11.62 -1.08 -5.17
C GLU A 107 11.62 -0.99 -3.63
N LEU A 108 10.47 -1.14 -2.99
CA LEU A 108 10.33 -1.10 -1.53
C LEU A 108 10.58 -2.48 -0.91
N VAL A 109 10.21 -3.56 -1.61
CA VAL A 109 10.33 -4.94 -1.13
C VAL A 109 11.61 -5.66 -1.60
N SER A 110 12.38 -5.07 -2.52
CA SER A 110 13.72 -5.52 -2.91
C SER A 110 14.81 -5.13 -1.92
#